data_AF-A0A922WLS4-F1
#
_entry.id   AF-A0A922WLS4-F1
#
_cell.length_a   1.000
_cell.length_b   1.000
_cell.length_c   1.000
_cell.angle_alpha   90.00
_cell.angle_beta   90.00
_cell.angle_gamma   90.00
#
_symmetry.space_group_name_H-M   'P 1'
#
loop_
_entity.id
_entity.type
_entity.pdbx_description
1 polymer ?
#
loop_
_entity_poly.entity_id
_entity_poly.type
_entity_poly.pdbx_seq_one_letter_code
_entity_poly.pdbx_strand_id
1 'polypeptide(L)'
;MTAFSSTANDRQTRTLERMMKWLERMGERDQQLYGAVRQFERKSFHAGVIVCVPTPEHPFASCDHPTACSAVAFNISQGGVGLVSSQEFSHPTVQIGLKLPDGSYRWKEGRVVRVREIPGESFVEYGISFRKATEPSAG
;
A
#
# COMPACT_ATOMS: atom_id res chain seq x y z
N MET A 1 12.23 -2.39 23.80
CA MET A 1 12.42 -3.70 23.16
C MET A 1 11.26 -4.59 23.57
N THR A 2 10.21 -4.67 22.75
CA THR A 2 9.07 -5.56 22.99
C THR A 2 9.26 -6.82 22.17
N ALA A 3 9.36 -7.94 22.87
CA ALA A 3 9.63 -9.25 22.33
C ALA A 3 8.42 -9.77 21.52
N PHE A 4 8.62 -9.98 20.22
CA PHE A 4 7.77 -10.87 19.42
C PHE A 4 8.18 -12.31 19.75
N SER A 5 7.50 -12.93 20.72
CA SER A 5 7.69 -14.35 21.04
C SER A 5 7.02 -15.22 19.97
N SER A 6 7.86 -16.06 19.34
CA SER A 6 7.64 -17.25 18.49
C SER A 6 6.20 -17.78 18.39
N THR A 7 5.60 -17.93 17.21
CA THR A 7 5.97 -18.91 16.18
C THR A 7 5.65 -18.41 14.75
N ALA A 8 6.52 -17.57 14.16
CA ALA A 8 6.51 -17.39 12.71
C ALA A 8 7.23 -18.59 12.09
N ASN A 9 6.46 -19.51 11.50
CA ASN A 9 6.94 -20.73 10.84
C ASN A 9 8.04 -20.33 9.82
N ASP A 10 9.23 -20.94 9.81
CA ASP A 10 10.38 -20.54 8.97
C ASP A 10 10.02 -20.26 7.50
N ARG A 11 8.98 -20.95 7.01
CA ARG A 11 8.37 -20.75 5.69
C ARG A 11 7.79 -19.34 5.50
N GLN A 12 7.09 -18.79 6.48
CA GLN A 12 6.53 -17.44 6.45
C GLN A 12 7.63 -16.37 6.43
N THR A 13 8.68 -16.54 7.24
CA THR A 13 9.84 -15.64 7.25
C THR A 13 10.53 -15.62 5.88
N ARG A 14 10.78 -16.80 5.28
CA ARG A 14 11.36 -16.91 3.93
C ARG A 14 10.46 -16.33 2.84
N THR A 15 9.14 -16.48 2.95
CA THR A 15 8.20 -15.85 2.01
C THR A 15 8.23 -14.33 2.16
N LEU A 16 8.24 -13.81 3.38
CA LEU A 16 8.34 -12.37 3.63
C LEU A 16 9.65 -11.81 3.07
N GLU A 17 10.80 -12.44 3.35
CA GLU A 17 12.10 -12.01 2.82
C GLU A 17 12.14 -12.02 1.28
N ARG A 18 11.59 -13.06 0.65
CA ARG A 18 11.48 -13.13 -0.82
C ARG A 18 10.60 -12.02 -1.36
N MET A 19 9.47 -11.75 -0.70
CA MET A 19 8.56 -10.67 -1.06
C MET A 19 9.26 -9.32 -0.94
N MET A 20 9.99 -9.06 0.15
CA MET A 20 10.73 -7.81 0.35
C MET A 20 11.82 -7.61 -0.70
N LYS A 21 12.64 -8.64 -0.98
CA LYS A 21 13.66 -8.59 -2.05
C LYS A 21 13.05 -8.41 -3.44
N TRP A 22 11.84 -8.93 -3.67
CA TRP A 22 11.12 -8.70 -4.92
C TRP A 22 10.64 -7.25 -5.00
N LEU A 23 10.07 -6.73 -3.91
CA LEU A 23 9.59 -5.34 -3.80
C LEU A 23 10.70 -4.32 -4.04
N GLU A 24 11.90 -4.57 -3.49
CA GLU A 24 13.09 -3.73 -3.71
C GLU A 24 13.52 -3.72 -5.17
N ARG A 25 13.74 -4.90 -5.78
CA ARG A 25 14.11 -5.02 -7.21
C ARG A 25 13.07 -4.37 -8.13
N MET A 26 11.79 -4.46 -7.76
CA MET A 26 10.70 -3.81 -8.47
C MET A 26 10.76 -2.29 -8.33
N GLY A 27 10.98 -1.79 -7.12
CA GLY A 27 11.17 -0.37 -6.86
C GLY A 27 12.31 0.24 -7.68
N GLU A 28 13.44 -0.47 -7.76
CA GLU A 28 14.61 -0.07 -8.57
C GLU A 28 14.29 -0.02 -10.07
N ARG A 29 13.67 -1.09 -10.61
CA ARG A 29 13.27 -1.13 -12.02
C ARG A 29 12.29 -0.02 -12.37
N ASP A 30 11.33 0.27 -11.49
CA ASP A 30 10.37 1.34 -11.70
C ASP A 30 11.01 2.74 -11.62
N GLN A 31 12.03 2.90 -10.77
CA GLN A 31 12.79 4.14 -10.69
C GLN A 31 13.61 4.36 -11.97
N GLN A 32 14.16 3.30 -12.56
CA GLN A 32 14.85 3.37 -13.85
C GLN A 32 13.90 3.74 -15.01
N LEU A 33 12.71 3.13 -15.05
CA LEU A 33 11.74 3.33 -16.14
C LEU A 33 10.99 4.66 -16.06
N TYR A 34 10.64 5.12 -14.85
CA TYR A 34 9.76 6.26 -14.65
C TYR A 34 10.36 7.40 -13.82
N GLY A 35 11.64 7.29 -13.43
CA GLY A 35 12.30 8.28 -12.58
C GLY A 35 12.26 9.70 -13.16
N ALA A 36 12.42 9.83 -14.48
CA ALA A 36 12.41 11.12 -15.17
C ALA A 36 11.01 11.80 -15.24
N VAL A 37 9.93 11.03 -15.09
CA VAL A 37 8.53 11.53 -15.19
C VAL A 37 7.94 11.82 -13.81
N ARG A 38 8.59 11.40 -12.73
CA ARG A 38 8.06 11.54 -11.37
C ARG A 38 8.27 12.95 -10.83
N GLN A 39 7.17 13.57 -10.41
CA GLN A 39 7.19 14.86 -9.73
C GLN A 39 7.80 14.78 -8.31
N PHE A 40 7.73 13.62 -7.65
CA PHE A 40 8.19 13.44 -6.28
C PHE A 40 9.10 12.22 -6.14
N GLU A 41 10.17 12.39 -5.39
CA GLU A 41 11.06 11.30 -4.99
C GLU A 41 10.32 10.30 -4.09
N ARG A 42 10.55 9.01 -4.31
CA ARG A 42 10.02 7.93 -3.47
C ARG A 42 11.09 7.50 -2.47
N LYS A 43 10.68 7.33 -1.22
CA LYS A 43 11.50 6.76 -0.16
C LYS A 43 11.06 5.32 0.10
N SER A 44 12.02 4.46 0.43
CA SER A 44 11.71 3.13 0.97
C SER A 44 10.85 3.29 2.22
N PHE A 45 9.76 2.52 2.29
CA PHE A 45 8.78 2.62 3.35
C PHE A 45 8.14 1.26 3.55
N HIS A 46 8.61 0.50 4.53
CA HIS A 46 8.19 -0.87 4.80
C HIS A 46 7.31 -0.90 6.03
N ALA A 47 6.01 -0.71 5.84
CA ALA A 47 5.06 -0.62 6.94
C ALA A 47 3.72 -1.24 6.56
N GLY A 48 3.03 -1.77 7.58
CA GLY A 48 1.64 -2.15 7.45
C GLY A 48 0.77 -0.91 7.22
N VAL A 49 -0.14 -1.01 6.25
CA VAL A 49 -1.14 0.00 5.94
C VAL A 49 -2.51 -0.66 5.87
N ILE A 50 -3.56 0.13 6.06
CA ILE A 50 -4.94 -0.31 5.81
C ILE A 50 -5.38 0.28 4.48
N VAL A 51 -5.94 -0.57 3.62
CA VAL A 51 -6.62 -0.16 2.39
C VAL A 51 -8.11 -0.27 2.64
N CYS A 52 -8.84 0.78 2.28
CA CYS A 52 -10.28 0.84 2.40
C CYS A 52 -10.88 1.29 1.07
N VAL A 53 -12.01 0.71 0.69
CA VAL A 53 -12.81 1.10 -0.47
C VAL A 53 -14.09 1.72 0.08
N PRO A 54 -14.20 3.05 0.13
CA PRO A 54 -15.42 3.69 0.62
C PRO A 54 -16.63 3.26 -0.21
N THR A 55 -17.77 3.01 0.44
CA THR A 55 -19.05 2.70 -0.23
C THR A 55 -20.08 3.80 0.06
N PRO A 56 -21.19 3.89 -0.69
CA PRO A 56 -22.25 4.85 -0.39
C PRO A 56 -22.81 4.71 1.04
N GLU A 57 -22.89 3.48 1.56
CA GLU A 57 -23.37 3.18 2.92
C GLU A 57 -22.33 3.53 3.99
N HIS A 58 -21.05 3.46 3.64
CA HIS A 58 -19.92 3.73 4.53
C HIS A 58 -18.91 4.65 3.83
N PRO A 59 -19.18 5.98 3.78
CA PRO A 59 -18.39 6.90 2.97
C PRO A 59 -17.04 7.26 3.61
N PHE A 60 -16.82 6.92 4.88
CA PHE A 60 -15.61 7.26 5.62
C PHE A 60 -14.79 6.01 5.91
N ALA A 61 -13.50 6.02 5.55
CA ALA A 61 -12.62 4.93 5.94
C ALA A 61 -12.39 4.89 7.45
N SER A 62 -12.37 3.66 7.95
CA SER A 62 -11.92 3.32 9.29
C SER A 62 -11.22 1.95 9.24
N CYS A 63 -10.53 1.60 10.31
CA CYS A 63 -9.97 0.25 10.44
C CYS A 63 -11.05 -0.84 10.51
N ASP A 64 -12.26 -0.47 10.92
CA ASP A 64 -13.40 -1.38 11.09
C ASP A 64 -14.35 -1.35 9.88
N HIS A 65 -13.95 -0.67 8.80
CA HIS A 65 -14.76 -0.58 7.59
C HIS A 65 -14.94 -1.98 6.97
N PRO A 66 -16.13 -2.34 6.44
CA PRO A 66 -16.38 -3.69 5.91
C PRO A 66 -15.41 -4.13 4.80
N THR A 67 -14.86 -3.17 4.08
CA THR A 67 -13.90 -3.40 2.98
C THR A 67 -12.44 -3.19 3.42
N ALA A 68 -12.18 -2.92 4.70
CA ALA A 68 -10.83 -2.65 5.18
C ALA A 68 -9.98 -3.91 5.08
N CYS A 69 -8.82 -3.82 4.45
CA CYS A 69 -7.86 -4.90 4.38
C CYS A 69 -6.44 -4.42 4.70
N SER A 70 -5.65 -5.32 5.27
CA SER A 70 -4.24 -5.06 5.58
C SER A 70 -3.38 -5.27 4.34
N ALA A 71 -2.47 -4.33 4.10
CA ALA A 71 -1.46 -4.42 3.06
C ALA A 71 -0.09 -3.99 3.60
N VAL A 72 0.96 -4.28 2.84
CA VAL A 72 2.32 -3.84 3.16
C VAL A 72 2.75 -2.80 2.13
N ALA A 73 2.94 -1.56 2.58
CA ALA A 73 3.60 -0.56 1.76
C ALA A 73 5.10 -0.89 1.68
N PHE A 74 5.72 -0.62 0.53
CA PHE A 74 7.16 -0.82 0.32
C PHE A 74 7.89 0.45 -0.12
N ASN A 75 7.18 1.44 -0.66
CA ASN A 75 7.70 2.79 -0.87
C ASN A 75 6.59 3.83 -0.78
N ILE A 76 6.98 5.06 -0.47
CA ILE A 76 6.05 6.19 -0.36
C ILE A 76 6.68 7.48 -0.87
N SER A 77 5.84 8.38 -1.36
CA SER A 77 6.17 9.76 -1.70
C SER A 77 5.03 10.68 -1.29
N GLN A 78 5.19 11.98 -1.48
CA GLN A 78 4.08 12.93 -1.32
C GLN A 78 2.92 12.63 -2.28
N GLY A 79 3.22 12.13 -3.49
CA GLY A 79 2.25 11.88 -4.55
C GLY A 79 1.66 10.47 -4.59
N GLY A 80 2.13 9.52 -3.77
CA GLY A 80 1.61 8.15 -3.84
C GLY A 80 2.37 7.12 -3.03
N VAL A 81 1.86 5.90 -3.04
CA VAL A 81 2.39 4.73 -2.33
C VAL A 81 2.42 3.51 -3.25
N GLY A 82 3.47 2.69 -3.13
CA GLY A 82 3.49 1.34 -3.64
C GLY A 82 3.20 0.37 -2.51
N LEU A 83 2.26 -0.56 -2.71
CA LEU A 83 1.92 -1.58 -1.72
C LEU A 83 1.71 -2.96 -2.34
N VAL A 84 1.74 -3.98 -1.49
CA VAL A 84 1.35 -5.36 -1.83
C VAL A 84 0.26 -5.82 -0.87
N SER A 85 -0.72 -6.51 -1.44
CA SER A 85 -1.85 -7.10 -0.71
C SER A 85 -2.02 -8.57 -1.09
N SER A 86 -2.43 -9.40 -0.14
CA SER A 86 -2.91 -10.76 -0.41
C SER A 86 -4.38 -10.79 -0.81
N GLN A 87 -5.09 -9.67 -0.64
CA GLN A 87 -6.48 -9.48 -1.07
C GLN A 87 -6.51 -8.59 -2.30
N GLU A 88 -7.21 -9.05 -3.34
CA GLU A 88 -7.44 -8.24 -4.52
C GLU A 88 -8.54 -7.21 -4.26
N PHE A 89 -8.34 -5.99 -4.74
CA PHE A 89 -9.38 -4.97 -4.79
C PHE A 89 -9.40 -4.33 -6.18
N SER A 90 -10.56 -4.39 -6.83
CA SER A 90 -10.76 -3.92 -8.21
C SER A 90 -11.24 -2.46 -8.29
N HIS A 91 -11.40 -1.78 -7.15
CA HIS A 91 -11.94 -0.43 -7.12
C HIS A 91 -10.89 0.61 -7.53
N PRO A 92 -11.22 1.56 -8.45
CA PRO A 92 -10.24 2.52 -8.97
C PRO A 92 -9.81 3.56 -7.93
N THR A 93 -10.64 3.81 -6.92
CA THR A 93 -10.37 4.77 -5.84
C THR A 93 -10.39 4.05 -4.50
N VAL A 94 -9.40 4.36 -3.66
CA VAL A 94 -9.23 3.76 -2.33
C VAL A 94 -8.81 4.83 -1.32
N GLN A 95 -9.01 4.55 -0.04
CA GLN A 95 -8.45 5.32 1.07
C GLN A 95 -7.38 4.48 1.77
N ILE A 96 -6.22 5.08 2.00
CA ILE A 96 -5.04 4.46 2.59
C ILE A 96 -4.82 5.01 3.99
N GLY A 97 -4.94 4.14 4.98
CA GLY A 97 -4.65 4.42 6.37
C GLY A 97 -3.16 4.17 6.67
N LEU A 98 -2.43 5.25 6.88
CA LEU A 98 -1.04 5.22 7.34
C LEU A 98 -1.03 5.29 8.87
N LYS A 99 -0.52 4.24 9.53
CA LYS A 99 -0.42 4.22 10.98
C LYS A 99 0.65 5.20 11.46
N LEU A 100 0.29 6.07 12.40
CA LEU A 100 1.15 7.05 13.03
C LEU A 100 1.78 6.47 14.32
N PRO A 101 2.88 7.06 14.83
CA PRO A 101 3.54 6.58 16.05
C PRO A 101 2.65 6.57 17.30
N ASP A 102 1.66 7.46 17.35
CA ASP A 102 0.66 7.54 18.43
C ASP A 102 -0.44 6.46 18.33
N GLY A 103 -0.37 5.58 17.32
CA GLY A 103 -1.33 4.52 17.06
C GLY A 103 -2.53 4.94 16.23
N SER A 104 -2.71 6.24 15.96
CA SER A 104 -3.77 6.75 15.09
C SER A 104 -3.47 6.49 13.61
N TYR A 105 -4.47 6.71 12.74
CA TYR A 105 -4.30 6.57 11.30
C TYR A 105 -4.46 7.92 10.61
N ARG A 106 -3.52 8.22 9.70
CA ARG A 106 -3.69 9.27 8.70
C ARG A 106 -4.24 8.66 7.42
N TRP A 107 -5.48 9.01 7.09
CA TRP A 107 -6.14 8.56 5.89
C TRP A 107 -5.81 9.46 4.69
N LYS A 108 -5.55 8.84 3.53
CA LYS A 108 -5.35 9.52 2.26
C LYS A 108 -6.16 8.86 1.16
N GLU A 109 -6.93 9.64 0.43
CA GLU A 109 -7.55 9.18 -0.81
C GLU A 109 -6.50 9.03 -1.91
N GLY A 110 -6.62 7.96 -2.68
CA GLY A 110 -5.79 7.73 -3.84
C GLY A 110 -6.49 6.92 -4.93
N ARG A 111 -5.96 7.05 -6.14
CA ARG A 111 -6.39 6.29 -7.30
C ARG A 111 -5.40 5.16 -7.58
N VAL A 112 -5.91 3.98 -7.85
CA VAL A 112 -5.12 2.86 -8.35
C VAL A 112 -4.67 3.22 -9.78
N VAL A 113 -3.37 3.36 -9.97
CA VAL A 113 -2.75 3.69 -11.27
C VAL A 113 -1.96 2.51 -11.84
N ARG A 114 -1.79 1.44 -11.05
CA ARG A 114 -1.12 0.22 -11.46
C ARG A 114 -1.59 -0.95 -10.60
N VAL A 115 -1.79 -2.09 -11.26
CA VAL A 115 -2.03 -3.39 -10.64
C VAL A 115 -1.09 -4.40 -11.32
N ARG A 116 -0.44 -5.26 -10.55
CA ARG A 116 0.44 -6.30 -11.08
C ARG A 116 0.38 -7.55 -10.20
N GLU A 117 0.00 -8.67 -10.79
CA GLU A 117 0.12 -9.97 -10.14
C GLU A 117 1.60 -10.34 -9.96
N ILE A 118 1.92 -10.98 -8.84
CA ILE A 118 3.27 -11.49 -8.57
C ILE A 118 3.31 -12.96 -9.00
N PRO A 119 4.07 -13.32 -10.07
CA PRO A 119 4.06 -14.69 -10.57
C PRO A 119 4.49 -15.70 -9.51
N GLY A 120 3.69 -16.76 -9.35
CA GLY A 120 3.96 -17.85 -8.40
C GLY A 120 3.69 -17.51 -6.93
N GLU A 121 3.14 -16.34 -6.64
CA GLU A 121 2.81 -15.87 -5.30
C GLU A 121 1.35 -15.40 -5.25
N SER A 122 0.66 -15.58 -4.12
CA SER A 122 -0.76 -15.19 -3.95
C SER A 122 -0.91 -13.71 -3.57
N PHE A 123 -0.11 -12.85 -4.17
CA PHE A 123 0.00 -11.43 -3.83
C PHE A 123 -0.15 -10.56 -5.07
N VAL A 124 -0.73 -9.38 -4.87
CA VAL A 124 -0.92 -8.36 -5.91
C VAL A 124 -0.23 -7.07 -5.49
N GLU A 125 0.56 -6.50 -6.40
CA GLU A 125 1.20 -5.20 -6.26
C GLU A 125 0.28 -4.09 -6.80
N TYR A 126 0.17 -3.02 -6.02
CA TYR A 126 -0.58 -1.83 -6.39
C TYR A 126 0.29 -0.59 -6.34
N GLY A 127 0.18 0.21 -7.40
CA GLY A 127 0.63 1.60 -7.40
C GLY A 127 -0.56 2.53 -7.18
N ILE A 128 -0.50 3.35 -6.13
CA ILE A 128 -1.56 4.29 -5.78
C ILE A 128 -1.03 5.71 -5.87
N SER A 129 -1.72 6.56 -6.62
CA SER A 129 -1.47 8.00 -6.68
C SER A 129 -2.39 8.71 -5.69
N PHE A 130 -1.84 9.44 -4.73
CA PHE A 130 -2.64 10.22 -3.79
C PHE A 130 -3.29 11.40 -4.50
N ARG A 131 -4.55 11.67 -4.13
CA ARG A 131 -5.27 12.83 -4.62
C ARG A 131 -4.64 14.10 -4.05
N LYS A 132 -4.49 15.14 -4.87
CA LYS A 132 -4.05 16.46 -4.39
C LYS A 132 -5.21 17.08 -3.62
N ALA A 133 -4.91 17.79 -2.53
CA ALA A 133 -5.91 18.46 -1.69
C ALA A 133 -6.76 19.51 -2.43
N THR A 134 -6.46 19.80 -3.70
CA THR A 134 -7.08 20.84 -4.53
C THR A 134 -8.09 20.30 -5.55
N GLU A 135 -8.26 18.98 -5.68
CA GLU A 135 -9.24 18.42 -6.63
C GLU A 135 -10.60 18.22 -5.93
N PRO A 136 -11.67 18.90 -6.37
CA PRO A 136 -13.00 18.72 -5.78
C PRO A 136 -13.49 17.30 -6.02
N SER A 137 -14.03 16.67 -4.97
CA SER A 137 -14.78 15.41 -5.05
C SER A 137 -15.83 15.53 -6.16
N ALA A 138 -15.70 14.73 -7.22
CA ALA A 138 -16.78 14.60 -8.19
C ALA A 138 -17.94 13.95 -7.42
N GLY A 139 -19.00 14.74 -7.21
CA GLY A 139 -20.24 14.31 -6.58
C GLY A 139 -21.08 13.42 -7.48
#